data_AF-D2H6M7-F1
#
_entry.id   AF-D2H6M7-F1
#
_cell.length_a   1.000
_cell.length_b   1.000
_cell.length_c   1.000
_cell.angle_alpha   90.00
_cell.angle_beta   90.00
_cell.angle_gamma   90.00
#
_symmetry.space_group_name_H-M   'P 1'
#
loop_
_entity.id
_entity.type
_entity.pdbx_description
1 polymer ?
#
loop_
_entity_poly.entity_id
_entity_poly.type
_entity_poly.pdbx_seq_one_letter_code
_entity_poly.pdbx_strand_id
1 'polypeptide(L)'
;KHGACPFTPRVLCLVFEPPQCQSDWQCPKEQKCCREYCGIKCVDPVDPSKPVKVNPGKCPADTGECKKPNPPDLCLNDGHCRNGLKCCKGVCGNSCFEPVE
;
A
#
# COMPACT_ATOMS: atom_id res chain seq x y z
N LYS A 1 6.52 17.57 6.99
CA LYS A 1 5.89 18.01 5.72
C LYS A 1 4.46 17.49 5.63
N HIS A 2 3.60 18.15 4.86
CA HIS A 2 2.17 17.84 4.78
C HIS A 2 1.88 16.55 4.00
N GLY A 3 0.69 15.99 4.20
CA GLY A 3 0.26 14.73 3.60
C GLY A 3 0.83 13.48 4.29
N ALA A 4 0.47 12.32 3.75
CA ALA A 4 0.85 11.00 4.26
C ALA A 4 1.84 10.32 3.32
N CYS A 5 2.61 9.35 3.84
CA CYS A 5 3.39 8.48 2.99
C CYS A 5 2.46 7.62 2.11
N PRO A 6 2.79 7.42 0.82
CA PRO A 6 2.07 6.47 -0.01
C PRO A 6 2.12 5.07 0.63
N PHE A 7 1.06 4.30 0.42
CA PHE A 7 1.06 2.91 0.83
C PHE A 7 1.98 2.11 -0.10
N THR A 8 2.91 1.38 0.50
CA THR A 8 3.73 0.39 -0.20
C THR A 8 3.62 -0.96 0.51
N PRO A 9 3.24 -2.04 -0.17
CA PRO A 9 3.16 -3.36 0.42
C PRO A 9 4.54 -3.84 0.88
N ARG A 10 4.56 -4.68 1.91
CA ARG A 10 5.81 -5.27 2.40
C ARG A 10 6.28 -6.34 1.43
N VAL A 11 7.43 -6.13 0.82
CA VAL A 11 8.12 -7.12 -0.02
C VAL A 11 9.44 -7.54 0.60
N LEU A 12 9.95 -8.69 0.18
CA LEU A 12 11.30 -9.12 0.52
C LEU A 12 12.28 -8.42 -0.44
N CYS A 13 13.23 -7.68 0.12
CA CYS A 13 14.29 -7.04 -0.64
C CYS A 13 15.51 -7.95 -0.65
N LEU A 14 15.90 -8.42 -1.84
CA LEU A 14 17.06 -9.30 -2.01
C LEU A 14 18.39 -8.52 -2.00
N VAL A 15 18.32 -7.20 -2.20
CA VAL A 15 19.47 -6.30 -2.24
C VAL A 15 19.29 -5.22 -1.19
N PHE A 16 20.37 -4.92 -0.47
CA PHE A 16 20.39 -3.82 0.49
C PHE A 16 20.46 -2.48 -0.26
N GLU A 17 19.49 -1.61 -0.03
CA GLU A 17 19.51 -0.23 -0.49
C GLU A 17 19.74 0.71 0.71
N PRO A 18 20.82 1.51 0.72
CA PRO A 18 21.03 2.49 1.78
C PRO A 18 19.90 3.54 1.79
N PRO A 19 19.48 4.02 2.97
CA PRO A 19 18.40 5.00 3.08
C PRO A 19 18.82 6.35 2.49
N GLN A 20 17.96 6.94 1.66
CA GLN A 20 18.20 8.28 1.07
C GLN A 20 17.98 9.41 2.08
N CYS A 21 17.17 9.16 3.10
CA CYS A 21 16.79 10.11 4.13
C CYS A 21 16.53 9.37 5.45
N GLN A 22 16.57 10.10 6.57
CA GLN A 22 16.19 9.59 7.90
C GLN A 22 14.94 10.32 8.43
N SER A 23 14.67 11.52 7.94
CA SER A 23 13.53 12.34 8.30
C SER A 23 13.04 13.14 7.10
N ASP A 24 11.77 13.57 7.15
CA ASP A 24 11.16 14.44 6.13
C ASP A 24 12.06 15.66 5.81
N TRP A 25 12.72 16.26 6.79
CA TRP A 25 13.51 17.49 6.60
C TRP A 25 14.65 17.38 5.60
N GLN A 26 15.16 16.17 5.36
CA GLN A 26 16.24 15.93 4.41
C GLN A 26 15.74 15.83 2.96
N CYS A 27 14.44 15.64 2.77
CA CYS A 27 13.84 15.51 1.45
C CYS A 27 13.59 16.87 0.80
N PRO A 28 13.74 17.00 -0.53
CA PRO A 28 13.49 18.26 -1.22
C PRO A 28 12.00 18.62 -1.23
N LYS A 29 11.67 19.91 -1.48
CA LYS A 29 10.30 20.42 -1.67
C LYS A 29 9.33 20.01 -0.54
N GLU A 30 8.22 19.36 -0.86
CA GLU A 30 7.24 18.81 0.09
C GLU A 30 7.31 17.27 0.20
N GLN A 31 8.37 16.65 -0.33
CA GLN A 31 8.54 15.20 -0.31
C GLN A 31 8.78 14.65 1.09
N LYS A 32 8.15 13.54 1.44
CA LYS A 32 8.31 12.88 2.74
C LYS A 32 9.33 11.77 2.68
N CYS A 33 9.96 11.49 3.82
CA CYS A 33 10.89 10.38 3.96
C CYS A 33 10.12 9.11 4.32
N CYS A 34 9.86 8.28 3.32
CA CYS A 34 8.96 7.15 3.44
C CYS A 34 9.66 5.82 3.17
N ARG A 35 9.14 4.76 3.79
CA ARG A 35 9.50 3.40 3.42
C ARG A 35 8.83 3.07 2.09
N GLU A 36 9.62 2.67 1.11
CA GLU A 36 9.13 2.18 -0.17
C GLU A 36 9.15 0.64 -0.18
N TYR A 37 8.91 0.03 -1.35
CA TYR A 37 9.06 -1.42 -1.55
C TYR A 37 10.40 -1.93 -1.00
N CYS A 38 11.47 -1.27 -1.43
CA CYS A 38 12.82 -1.48 -0.94
C CYS A 38 13.48 -0.14 -0.63
N GLY A 39 14.03 -0.05 0.59
CA GLY A 39 14.71 1.14 1.09
C GLY A 39 13.78 2.21 1.66
N ILE A 40 14.42 3.32 2.07
CA ILE A 40 13.79 4.53 2.57
C ILE A 40 14.14 5.64 1.59
N LYS A 41 13.12 6.29 1.02
CA LYS A 41 13.27 7.22 -0.11
C LYS A 41 12.45 8.48 0.13
N CYS A 42 12.86 9.57 -0.51
CA CYS A 42 12.07 10.78 -0.58
C CYS A 42 11.00 10.63 -1.67
N VAL A 43 9.73 10.69 -1.28
CA VAL A 43 8.61 10.48 -2.20
C VAL A 43 7.57 11.60 -2.05
N ASP A 44 6.83 11.84 -3.13
CA ASP A 44 5.73 12.80 -3.08
C ASP A 44 4.61 12.26 -2.16
N PRO A 45 4.13 13.08 -1.20
CA PRO A 45 3.10 12.64 -0.27
C PRO A 45 1.75 12.47 -0.96
N VAL A 46 0.92 11.59 -0.39
CA VAL A 46 -0.49 11.45 -0.76
C VAL A 46 -1.37 12.25 0.18
N ASP A 47 -2.48 12.79 -0.34
CA ASP A 47 -3.50 13.45 0.47
C ASP A 47 -4.52 12.40 0.95
N PRO A 48 -4.55 12.06 2.25
CA PRO A 48 -5.47 11.06 2.78
C PRO A 48 -6.94 11.49 2.73
N SER A 49 -7.21 12.79 2.50
CA SER A 49 -8.56 13.33 2.40
C SER A 49 -9.18 13.12 1.01
N LYS A 50 -8.37 12.75 0.01
CA LYS A 50 -8.89 12.52 -1.34
C LYS A 50 -9.72 11.22 -1.38
N PRO A 51 -10.88 11.23 -2.05
CA PRO A 51 -11.67 10.03 -2.21
C PRO A 51 -10.87 8.98 -2.97
N VAL A 52 -10.90 7.76 -2.45
CA VAL A 52 -10.27 6.64 -3.13
C VAL A 52 -11.19 6.13 -4.24
N LYS A 53 -10.61 5.85 -5.40
CA LYS A 53 -11.32 5.15 -6.49
C LYS A 53 -11.82 3.81 -5.97
N VAL A 54 -13.11 3.56 -6.14
CA VAL A 54 -13.76 2.27 -5.88
C VAL A 54 -14.04 1.60 -7.21
N ASN A 55 -13.56 0.37 -7.38
CA ASN A 55 -13.79 -0.38 -8.62
C ASN A 55 -15.18 -1.06 -8.56
N PRO A 56 -15.91 -1.15 -9.70
CA PRO A 56 -17.22 -1.81 -9.75
C PRO A 56 -17.18 -3.28 -9.30
N GLY A 57 -18.35 -3.80 -8.90
CA GLY A 57 -18.51 -5.18 -8.39
C GLY A 57 -18.21 -5.31 -6.89
N LYS A 58 -18.18 -6.56 -6.42
CA LYS A 58 -18.04 -6.95 -5.01
C LYS A 58 -16.83 -7.86 -4.82
N CYS A 59 -16.40 -7.96 -3.57
CA CYS A 59 -15.39 -8.94 -3.18
C CYS A 59 -15.97 -10.36 -3.25
N PRO A 60 -15.19 -11.36 -3.69
CA PRO A 60 -15.61 -12.75 -3.62
C PRO A 60 -15.89 -13.15 -2.16
N ALA A 61 -16.87 -14.04 -1.98
CA ALA A 61 -17.24 -14.52 -0.66
C ALA A 61 -16.13 -15.40 -0.06
N ASP A 62 -15.96 -15.25 1.26
CA ASP A 62 -15.16 -16.08 2.16
C ASP A 62 -13.83 -16.62 1.61
N THR A 63 -12.75 -15.89 1.89
CA THR A 63 -11.39 -16.31 1.59
C THR A 63 -10.72 -17.06 2.75
N GLY A 64 -11.43 -17.33 3.86
CA GLY A 64 -10.84 -17.94 5.07
C GLY A 64 -9.92 -17.00 5.86
N GLU A 65 -9.30 -17.51 6.94
CA GLU A 65 -8.40 -16.75 7.81
C GLU A 65 -7.14 -17.54 8.20
N CYS A 66 -5.97 -16.91 8.06
CA CYS A 66 -4.70 -17.44 8.53
C CYS A 66 -4.49 -17.14 10.02
N LYS A 67 -3.76 -18.01 10.73
CA LYS A 67 -3.41 -17.82 12.15
C LYS A 67 -2.22 -16.87 12.38
N LYS A 68 -1.92 -15.99 11.42
CA LYS A 68 -0.78 -15.08 11.50
C LYS A 68 -1.21 -13.79 12.22
N PRO A 69 -0.56 -13.39 13.32
CA PRO A 69 -0.81 -12.09 13.91
C PRO A 69 -0.39 -10.98 12.94
N ASN A 70 -1.26 -9.99 12.74
CA ASN A 70 -1.07 -8.84 11.84
C ASN A 70 -0.59 -9.26 10.44
N PRO A 71 -1.44 -9.95 9.65
CA PRO A 71 -1.06 -10.38 8.32
C PRO A 71 -0.73 -9.16 7.43
N PRO A 72 0.29 -9.25 6.56
CA PRO A 72 0.67 -8.13 5.71
C PRO A 72 -0.39 -7.89 4.64
N ASP A 73 -0.84 -6.64 4.55
CA ASP A 73 -1.71 -6.21 3.46
C ASP A 73 -0.91 -5.95 2.18
N LEU A 74 -1.42 -6.43 1.05
CA LEU A 74 -0.91 -6.13 -0.30
C LEU A 74 -1.59 -4.91 -0.93
N CYS A 75 -2.76 -4.54 -0.42
CA CYS A 75 -3.53 -3.36 -0.80
C CYS A 75 -4.30 -2.84 0.42
N LEU A 76 -4.69 -1.56 0.42
CA LEU A 76 -5.61 -1.01 1.43
C LEU A 76 -6.93 -0.53 0.82
N ASN A 77 -6.95 -0.39 -0.51
CA ASN A 77 -8.08 0.09 -1.27
C ASN A 77 -7.92 -0.33 -2.74
N ASP A 78 -9.01 -0.23 -3.50
CA ASP A 78 -9.10 -0.59 -4.92
C ASP A 78 -8.14 0.21 -5.81
N GLY A 79 -7.72 1.41 -5.39
CA GLY A 79 -6.73 2.24 -6.09
C GLY A 79 -5.31 1.67 -6.08
N HIS A 80 -4.98 0.78 -5.15
CA HIS A 80 -3.69 0.08 -5.12
C HIS A 80 -3.67 -1.14 -6.05
N CYS A 81 -4.83 -1.55 -6.56
CA CYS A 81 -4.99 -2.71 -7.40
C CYS A 81 -4.96 -2.34 -8.89
N ARG A 82 -4.27 -3.16 -9.69
CA ARG A 82 -4.21 -2.99 -11.16
C ARG A 82 -5.49 -3.52 -11.82
N ASN A 83 -5.73 -3.11 -13.06
CA ASN A 83 -6.76 -3.68 -13.94
C ASN A 83 -8.20 -3.71 -13.37
N GLY A 84 -8.55 -2.76 -12.50
CA GLY A 84 -9.90 -2.70 -11.93
C GLY A 84 -10.19 -3.77 -10.86
N LEU A 85 -9.17 -4.49 -10.39
CA LEU A 85 -9.31 -5.46 -9.30
C LEU A 85 -9.72 -4.77 -7.99
N LYS A 86 -10.44 -5.47 -7.13
CA LYS A 86 -10.88 -4.95 -5.83
C LYS A 86 -9.91 -5.37 -4.73
N CYS A 87 -9.65 -4.48 -3.79
CA CYS A 87 -8.91 -4.80 -2.59
C CYS A 87 -9.84 -5.42 -1.55
N CYS A 88 -9.67 -6.72 -1.31
CA CYS A 88 -10.57 -7.51 -0.48
C CYS A 88 -9.80 -8.22 0.62
N LYS A 89 -10.50 -8.55 1.71
CA LYS A 89 -9.97 -9.44 2.73
C LYS A 89 -9.70 -10.81 2.10
N GLY A 90 -8.44 -11.20 2.05
CA GLY A 90 -7.99 -12.52 1.65
C GLY A 90 -7.78 -13.44 2.85
N VAL A 91 -7.28 -14.65 2.58
CA VAL A 91 -6.92 -15.65 3.60
C VAL A 91 -5.98 -15.02 4.65
N CYS A 92 -5.03 -14.19 4.21
CA CYS A 92 -3.97 -13.67 5.07
C CYS A 92 -3.67 -12.20 4.76
N GLY A 93 -4.59 -11.33 5.20
CA GLY A 93 -4.53 -9.88 4.94
C GLY A 93 -5.28 -9.50 3.66
N ASN A 94 -5.24 -8.22 3.31
CA ASN A 94 -5.91 -7.69 2.13
C ASN A 94 -5.11 -8.00 0.86
N SER A 95 -5.80 -8.42 -0.21
CA SER A 95 -5.22 -8.74 -1.51
C SER A 95 -6.15 -8.29 -2.64
N CYS A 96 -5.60 -8.15 -3.85
CA CYS A 96 -6.37 -7.75 -5.03
C CYS A 96 -7.04 -8.97 -5.66
N PHE A 97 -8.36 -8.93 -5.81
CA PHE A 97 -9.19 -9.99 -6.40
C PHE A 97 -10.00 -9.49 -7.58
N GLU A 98 -10.35 -10.40 -8.49
CA GLU A 98 -11.32 -10.11 -9.55
C GLU A 98 -12.68 -9.82 -8.93
N PRO A 99 -13.36 -8.74 -9.34
CA PRO A 99 -14.68 -8.41 -8.83
C PRO A 99 -15.72 -9.44 -9.28
N VAL A 100 -16.64 -9.78 -8.38
CA VAL A 100 -17.87 -10.54 -8.69
C VAL A 100 -19.08 -9.59 -8.75
N GLU A 101 -20.17 -10.02 -9.38
CA GLU A 101 -21.42 -9.24 -9.49
C GLU A 101 -22.25 -9.22 -8.18
#